data_AF-A0A0L1JGN5-F1
#
_entry.id   AF-A0A0L1JGN5-F1
#
_cell.length_a   1.000
_cell.length_b   1.000
_cell.length_c   1.000
_cell.angle_alpha   90.00
_cell.angle_beta   90.00
_cell.angle_gamma   90.00
#
_symmetry.space_group_name_H-M   'P 1'
#
loop_
_entity.id
_entity.type
_entity.pdbx_description
1 polymer ?
#
loop_
_entity_poly.entity_id
_entity_poly.type
_entity_poly.pdbx_seq_one_letter_code
_entity_poly.pdbx_strand_id
1 'polypeptide(L)'
;MTVNTAQTTTSGSPLRLEHATLEDVPELIDVWYDAFNTPEMLAIWPNTPGVRQWWDQANRHDMLHKPLEKYLKVVDTRNGRIAAYAKWSLQTAEERGPRFPAWHPEMNPERNDAFVGNMEAGRARLVGGKKNFYLDMLCTHTDYQKMGAARMLIGWGCQMADQEGVLAYLDASTQGRPIYEKFGFEDRSDSISAAAGLASMIREPRK
;
A
#
# COMPACT_ATOMS: atom_id res chain seq x y z
N MET A 1 43.80 -20.17 28.80
CA MET A 1 42.82 -19.07 28.76
C MET A 1 42.24 -19.02 27.35
N THR A 2 41.11 -19.67 27.14
CA THR A 2 40.37 -19.65 25.88
C THR A 2 39.18 -18.73 26.09
N VAL A 3 39.28 -17.51 25.57
CA VAL A 3 38.16 -16.56 25.59
C VAL A 3 37.19 -17.01 24.51
N ASN A 4 36.07 -17.58 24.95
CA ASN A 4 34.96 -17.97 24.11
C ASN A 4 34.17 -16.70 23.77
N THR A 5 34.32 -16.18 22.57
CA THR A 5 33.54 -15.03 22.08
C THR A 5 32.13 -15.52 21.78
N ALA A 6 31.25 -15.40 22.78
CA ALA A 6 29.82 -15.54 22.60
C ALA A 6 29.35 -14.54 21.53
N GLN A 7 28.84 -15.06 20.41
CA GLN A 7 28.06 -14.26 19.48
C GLN A 7 26.79 -13.84 20.20
N THR A 8 26.75 -12.58 20.62
CA THR A 8 25.54 -11.88 21.03
C THR A 8 24.57 -11.90 19.86
N THR A 9 23.59 -12.79 19.88
CA THR A 9 22.44 -12.74 18.99
C THR A 9 21.66 -11.48 19.32
N THR A 10 21.82 -10.42 18.52
CA THR A 10 20.88 -9.30 18.51
C THR A 10 19.51 -9.91 18.24
N SER A 11 18.56 -9.74 19.16
CA SER A 11 17.15 -10.11 18.98
C SER A 11 16.53 -9.23 17.88
N GLY A 12 16.92 -9.48 16.62
CA GLY A 12 16.37 -8.83 15.45
C GLY A 12 14.93 -9.28 15.22
N SER A 13 14.07 -8.36 14.80
CA SER A 13 12.73 -8.70 14.36
C SER A 13 12.78 -9.84 13.33
N PRO A 14 11.91 -10.86 13.41
CA PRO A 14 11.84 -11.94 12.42
C PRO A 14 11.24 -11.49 11.09
N LEU A 15 10.92 -10.20 10.95
CA LEU A 15 10.30 -9.64 9.75
C LEU A 15 11.35 -9.18 8.74
N ARG A 16 11.17 -9.53 7.47
CA ARG A 16 12.04 -9.13 6.35
C ARG A 16 11.25 -8.50 5.22
N LEU A 17 11.74 -7.38 4.70
CA LEU A 17 11.19 -6.70 3.53
C LEU A 17 11.74 -7.34 2.25
N GLU A 18 10.85 -7.66 1.31
CA GLU A 18 11.18 -8.27 0.03
C GLU A 18 10.31 -7.68 -1.10
N HIS A 19 10.74 -7.84 -2.36
CA HIS A 19 9.84 -7.64 -3.49
C HIS A 19 8.88 -8.83 -3.60
N ALA A 20 7.60 -8.55 -3.85
CA ALA A 20 6.64 -9.61 -4.11
C ALA A 20 6.83 -10.19 -5.52
N THR A 21 6.53 -11.47 -5.68
CA THR A 21 6.54 -12.21 -6.94
C THR A 21 5.11 -12.60 -7.33
N LEU A 22 4.95 -13.17 -8.53
CA LEU A 22 3.66 -13.70 -9.00
C LEU A 22 3.13 -14.87 -8.15
N GLU A 23 4.01 -15.56 -7.41
CA GLU A 23 3.61 -16.66 -6.51
C GLU A 23 2.96 -16.14 -5.23
N ASP A 24 3.27 -14.89 -4.84
CA ASP A 24 2.74 -14.28 -3.62
C ASP A 24 1.29 -13.79 -3.79
N VAL A 25 0.83 -13.57 -5.02
CA VAL A 25 -0.46 -12.92 -5.33
C VAL A 25 -1.64 -13.50 -4.55
N PRO A 26 -1.83 -14.83 -4.42
CA PRO A 26 -2.91 -15.39 -3.62
C PRO A 26 -2.86 -14.94 -2.15
N GLU A 27 -1.68 -14.97 -1.51
CA GLU A 27 -1.53 -14.56 -0.11
C GLU A 27 -1.61 -13.04 0.06
N LEU A 28 -1.18 -12.23 -0.92
CA LEU A 28 -1.42 -10.78 -0.91
C LEU A 28 -2.92 -10.46 -0.85
N ILE A 29 -3.74 -11.19 -1.60
CA ILE A 29 -5.20 -11.03 -1.61
C ILE A 29 -5.79 -11.44 -0.25
N ASP A 30 -5.30 -12.51 0.36
CA ASP A 30 -5.72 -12.92 1.71
C ASP A 30 -5.39 -11.85 2.75
N VAL A 31 -4.17 -11.29 2.71
CA VAL A 31 -3.77 -10.18 3.60
C VAL A 31 -4.61 -8.92 3.35
N TRP A 32 -5.00 -8.65 2.10
CA TRP A 32 -5.90 -7.54 1.77
C TRP A 32 -7.26 -7.71 2.43
N TYR A 33 -7.89 -8.88 2.24
CA TYR A 33 -9.20 -9.15 2.82
C TYR A 33 -9.19 -9.29 4.34
N ASP A 34 -8.08 -9.71 4.95
CA ASP A 34 -7.91 -9.64 6.41
C ASP A 34 -7.85 -8.18 6.89
N ALA A 35 -7.04 -7.34 6.24
CA ALA A 35 -6.85 -5.95 6.63
C ALA A 35 -8.07 -5.04 6.34
N PHE A 36 -8.82 -5.32 5.27
CA PHE A 36 -9.95 -4.50 4.79
C PHE A 36 -11.29 -5.24 4.85
N ASN A 37 -11.57 -5.94 5.95
CA ASN A 37 -12.80 -6.70 6.16
C ASN A 37 -14.00 -5.88 6.67
N THR A 38 -13.94 -4.54 6.61
CA THR A 38 -15.06 -3.70 7.10
C THR A 38 -16.23 -3.70 6.11
N PRO A 39 -17.48 -3.49 6.57
CA PRO A 39 -18.64 -3.43 5.68
C PRO A 39 -18.51 -2.40 4.56
N GLU A 40 -17.86 -1.27 4.82
CA GLU A 40 -17.65 -0.20 3.85
C GLU A 40 -16.70 -0.64 2.74
N MET A 41 -15.58 -1.28 3.11
CA MET A 41 -14.60 -1.77 2.14
C MET A 41 -15.14 -2.96 1.33
N LEU A 42 -15.88 -3.87 2.00
CA LEU A 42 -16.52 -5.02 1.33
C LEU A 42 -17.69 -4.60 0.43
N ALA A 43 -18.28 -3.42 0.64
CA ALA A 43 -19.26 -2.85 -0.28
C ALA A 43 -18.61 -2.31 -1.57
N ILE A 44 -17.32 -1.98 -1.55
CA ILE A 44 -16.54 -1.58 -2.74
C ILE A 44 -15.92 -2.81 -3.42
N TRP A 45 -15.26 -3.68 -2.64
CA TRP A 45 -14.65 -4.91 -3.13
C TRP A 45 -15.16 -6.12 -2.33
N PRO A 46 -16.28 -6.73 -2.73
CA PRO A 46 -16.84 -7.90 -2.07
C PRO A 46 -15.85 -9.07 -2.01
N ASN A 47 -15.91 -9.86 -0.94
CA ASN A 47 -15.06 -11.04 -0.77
C ASN A 47 -15.70 -12.29 -1.41
N THR A 48 -15.86 -12.27 -2.73
CA THR A 48 -16.43 -13.37 -3.52
C THR A 48 -15.36 -14.05 -4.37
N PRO A 49 -15.59 -15.28 -4.86
CA PRO A 49 -14.66 -15.93 -5.79
C PRO A 49 -14.37 -15.11 -7.05
N GLY A 50 -15.40 -14.46 -7.63
CA GLY A 50 -15.24 -13.63 -8.84
C GLY A 50 -14.37 -12.40 -8.61
N VAL A 51 -14.59 -11.68 -7.50
CA VAL A 51 -13.77 -10.49 -7.16
C VAL A 51 -12.35 -10.88 -6.75
N ARG A 52 -12.15 -12.03 -6.11
CA ARG A 52 -10.80 -12.57 -5.85
C ARG A 52 -10.05 -12.90 -7.14
N GLN A 53 -10.72 -13.52 -8.11
CA GLN A 53 -10.13 -13.78 -9.43
C GLN A 53 -9.79 -12.48 -10.15
N TRP A 54 -10.65 -11.47 -10.05
CA TRP A 54 -10.41 -10.13 -10.58
C TRP A 54 -9.17 -9.49 -9.96
N TRP A 55 -8.99 -9.58 -8.63
CA TRP A 55 -7.79 -9.10 -7.94
C TRP A 55 -6.53 -9.84 -8.39
N ASP A 56 -6.58 -11.17 -8.54
CA ASP A 56 -5.45 -11.97 -9.02
C ASP A 56 -5.02 -11.51 -10.42
N GLN A 57 -5.97 -11.36 -11.34
CA GLN A 57 -5.69 -10.88 -12.70
C GLN A 57 -5.13 -9.45 -12.70
N ALA A 58 -5.72 -8.54 -11.92
CA ALA A 58 -5.28 -7.14 -11.84
C ALA A 58 -3.84 -7.04 -11.30
N ASN A 59 -3.55 -7.72 -10.19
CA ASN A 59 -2.22 -7.70 -9.57
C ASN A 59 -1.17 -8.34 -10.48
N ARG A 60 -1.47 -9.49 -11.08
CA ARG A 60 -0.55 -10.15 -12.04
C ARG A 60 -0.28 -9.28 -13.26
N HIS A 61 -1.32 -8.64 -13.80
CA HIS A 61 -1.17 -7.74 -14.94
C HIS A 61 -0.24 -6.57 -14.59
N ASP A 62 -0.46 -5.91 -13.46
CA ASP A 62 0.42 -4.82 -13.02
C ASP A 62 1.86 -5.31 -12.83
N MET A 63 2.08 -6.43 -12.13
CA MET A 63 3.42 -6.99 -11.90
C MET A 63 4.16 -7.37 -13.19
N LEU A 64 3.44 -7.79 -14.24
CA LEU A 64 4.02 -8.20 -15.52
C LEU A 64 4.24 -7.04 -16.50
N HIS A 65 3.37 -6.03 -16.46
CA HIS A 65 3.28 -5.03 -17.54
C HIS A 65 3.53 -3.59 -17.07
N LYS A 66 3.54 -3.33 -15.76
CA LYS A 66 3.79 -2.00 -15.19
C LYS A 66 5.02 -2.05 -14.29
N PRO A 67 6.24 -1.98 -14.85
CA PRO A 67 7.48 -2.14 -14.07
C PRO A 67 7.71 -1.04 -13.02
N LEU A 68 6.97 0.06 -13.09
CA LEU A 68 6.98 1.16 -12.12
C LEU A 68 5.92 1.01 -11.01
N GLU A 69 5.09 -0.03 -11.07
CA GLU A 69 4.29 -0.50 -9.93
C GLU A 69 5.14 -1.48 -9.12
N LYS A 70 5.48 -1.10 -7.89
CA LYS A 70 6.35 -1.86 -7.01
C LYS A 70 5.53 -2.51 -5.90
N TYR A 71 5.38 -3.82 -6.00
CA TYR A 71 4.81 -4.63 -4.92
C TYR A 71 5.92 -5.09 -3.99
N LEU A 72 5.75 -4.77 -2.71
CA LEU A 72 6.66 -5.14 -1.63
C LEU A 72 5.89 -5.94 -0.60
N LYS A 73 6.54 -6.94 -0.02
CA LYS A 73 6.00 -7.76 1.06
C LYS A 73 6.92 -7.71 2.26
N VAL A 74 6.36 -7.93 3.44
CA VAL A 74 7.11 -8.23 4.66
C VAL A 74 6.80 -9.66 5.04
N VAL A 75 7.81 -10.51 5.12
CA VAL A 75 7.69 -11.94 5.44
C VAL A 75 8.18 -12.20 6.87
N ASP A 76 7.47 -13.04 7.60
CA ASP A 76 7.94 -13.60 8.87
C ASP A 76 8.81 -14.83 8.60
N THR A 77 10.12 -14.72 8.83
CA THR A 77 11.08 -15.77 8.49
C THR A 77 10.92 -17.04 9.33
N ARG A 78 10.09 -17.02 10.37
CA ARG A 78 9.86 -18.20 11.22
C ARG A 78 8.91 -19.19 10.56
N ASN A 79 7.98 -18.71 9.73
CA ASN A 79 6.91 -19.53 9.14
C ASN A 79 6.68 -19.25 7.64
N GLY A 80 7.34 -18.24 7.06
CA GLY A 80 7.20 -17.88 5.65
C GLY A 80 5.94 -17.08 5.30
N ARG A 81 5.09 -16.74 6.28
CA ARG A 81 3.85 -15.99 6.04
C ARG A 81 4.13 -14.53 5.69
N ILE A 82 3.33 -13.96 4.82
CA ILE A 82 3.30 -12.53 4.52
C ILE A 82 2.58 -11.80 5.66
N ALA A 83 3.36 -11.02 6.41
CA ALA A 83 2.89 -10.18 7.51
C ALA A 83 2.20 -8.91 7.02
N ALA A 84 2.66 -8.35 5.90
CA ALA A 84 2.17 -7.11 5.33
C ALA A 84 2.59 -6.99 3.87
N TYR A 85 1.90 -6.15 3.10
CA TYR A 85 2.37 -5.77 1.77
C TYR A 85 2.01 -4.33 1.43
N ALA A 86 2.73 -3.75 0.48
CA ALA A 86 2.45 -2.45 -0.09
C ALA A 86 2.58 -2.47 -1.61
N LYS A 87 1.82 -1.59 -2.26
CA LYS A 87 1.97 -1.26 -3.67
C LYS A 87 2.31 0.21 -3.80
N TRP A 88 3.46 0.50 -4.41
CA TRP A 88 3.91 1.86 -4.73
C TRP A 88 3.86 2.08 -6.24
N SER A 89 3.16 3.13 -6.67
CA SER A 89 3.14 3.60 -8.06
C SER A 89 4.13 4.76 -8.22
N LEU A 90 5.12 4.59 -9.10
CA LEU A 90 6.17 5.60 -9.36
C LEU A 90 5.88 6.46 -10.59
N GLN A 91 4.73 6.22 -11.23
CA GLN A 91 4.27 6.94 -12.42
C GLN A 91 3.43 8.15 -12.03
N THR A 92 3.42 9.15 -12.90
CA THR A 92 2.37 10.17 -12.89
C THR A 92 0.99 9.53 -13.10
N ALA A 93 -0.08 10.23 -12.71
CA ALA A 93 -1.43 9.72 -12.91
C ALA A 93 -1.74 9.44 -14.40
N GLU A 94 -1.18 10.24 -15.30
CA GLU A 94 -1.31 10.06 -16.76
C GLU A 94 -0.58 8.81 -17.25
N GLU A 95 0.70 8.65 -16.91
CA GLU A 95 1.53 7.51 -17.35
C GLU A 95 1.04 6.15 -16.83
N ARG A 96 0.48 6.13 -15.61
CA ARG A 96 -0.07 4.91 -15.01
C ARG A 96 -1.30 4.40 -15.76
N GLY A 97 -2.07 5.31 -16.35
CA GLY A 97 -3.41 5.04 -16.85
C GLY A 97 -4.40 4.68 -15.73
N PRO A 98 -5.48 3.95 -16.07
CA PRO A 98 -6.50 3.57 -15.09
C PRO A 98 -5.91 2.79 -13.91
N ARG A 99 -6.36 3.16 -12.71
CA ARG A 99 -5.94 2.51 -11.45
C ARG A 99 -6.31 1.04 -11.40
N PHE A 100 -7.52 0.74 -11.87
CA PHE A 100 -8.13 -0.57 -11.83
C PHE A 100 -8.62 -0.95 -13.23
N PRO A 101 -8.65 -2.24 -13.58
CA PRO A 101 -9.34 -2.71 -14.78
C PRO A 101 -10.86 -2.54 -14.62
N ALA A 102 -11.62 -2.86 -15.67
CA ALA A 102 -13.08 -2.83 -15.63
C ALA A 102 -13.63 -3.65 -14.45
N TRP A 103 -14.63 -3.11 -13.77
CA TRP A 103 -15.23 -3.72 -12.58
C TRP A 103 -15.87 -5.09 -12.89
N HIS A 104 -15.74 -6.03 -11.95
CA HIS A 104 -16.38 -7.34 -12.05
C HIS A 104 -17.91 -7.20 -11.88
N PRO A 105 -18.77 -8.01 -12.54
CA PRO A 105 -20.23 -7.95 -12.40
C PRO A 105 -20.78 -8.13 -10.97
N GLU A 106 -19.96 -8.64 -10.05
CA GLU A 106 -20.31 -8.79 -8.63
C GLU A 106 -20.00 -7.53 -7.80
N MET A 107 -19.43 -6.49 -8.40
CA MET A 107 -19.18 -5.19 -7.77
C MET A 107 -20.28 -4.19 -8.13
N ASN A 108 -20.34 -3.07 -7.41
CA ASN A 108 -21.26 -1.97 -7.71
C ASN A 108 -20.48 -0.83 -8.38
N PRO A 109 -20.50 -0.71 -9.73
CA PRO A 109 -19.65 0.21 -10.46
C PRO A 109 -19.86 1.66 -10.00
N GLU A 110 -21.07 2.09 -9.67
CA GLU A 110 -21.34 3.45 -9.20
C GLU A 110 -20.63 3.75 -7.87
N ARG A 111 -20.62 2.80 -6.93
CA ARG A 111 -19.91 2.93 -5.65
C ARG A 111 -18.40 2.90 -5.85
N ASN A 112 -17.92 1.98 -6.68
CA ASN A 112 -16.50 1.87 -7.01
C ASN A 112 -15.98 3.15 -7.65
N ASP A 113 -16.69 3.68 -8.66
CA ASP A 113 -16.32 4.90 -9.36
C ASP A 113 -16.40 6.13 -8.44
N ALA A 114 -17.39 6.23 -7.56
CA ALA A 114 -17.47 7.32 -6.59
C ALA A 114 -16.28 7.30 -5.62
N PHE A 115 -15.95 6.12 -5.09
CA PHE A 115 -14.83 5.96 -4.15
C PHE A 115 -13.48 6.27 -4.81
N VAL A 116 -13.20 5.64 -5.96
CA VAL A 116 -11.95 5.84 -6.70
C VAL A 116 -11.85 7.26 -7.26
N GLY A 117 -12.94 7.80 -7.78
CA GLY A 117 -13.01 9.17 -8.29
C GLY A 117 -12.66 10.20 -7.21
N ASN A 118 -13.11 10.01 -5.98
CA ASN A 118 -12.73 10.87 -4.86
C ASN A 118 -11.21 10.84 -4.58
N MET A 119 -10.59 9.65 -4.58
CA MET A 119 -9.14 9.51 -4.40
C MET A 119 -8.34 10.14 -5.55
N GLU A 120 -8.76 9.91 -6.79
CA GLU A 120 -8.11 10.48 -7.98
C GLU A 120 -8.27 12.01 -8.04
N ALA A 121 -9.41 12.55 -7.60
CA ALA A 121 -9.61 14.00 -7.49
C ALA A 121 -8.67 14.63 -6.44
N GLY A 122 -8.51 14.00 -5.28
CA GLY A 122 -7.56 14.42 -4.25
C GLY A 122 -6.12 14.43 -4.78
N ARG A 123 -5.72 13.34 -5.45
CA ARG A 123 -4.38 13.22 -6.05
C ARG A 123 -4.17 14.26 -7.15
N ALA A 124 -5.14 14.48 -8.04
CA ALA A 124 -5.04 15.48 -9.09
C ALA A 124 -4.90 16.90 -8.53
N ARG A 125 -5.66 17.24 -7.48
CA ARG A 125 -5.59 18.55 -6.82
C ARG A 125 -4.23 18.80 -6.16
N LEU A 126 -3.68 17.79 -5.50
CA LEU A 126 -2.50 17.94 -4.63
C LEU A 126 -1.17 17.66 -5.35
N VAL A 127 -1.16 16.69 -6.25
CA VAL A 127 0.03 16.25 -6.98
C VAL A 127 0.03 16.79 -8.41
N GLY A 128 -1.14 16.83 -9.06
CA GLY A 128 -1.26 17.15 -10.47
C GLY A 128 -0.49 16.18 -11.36
N GLY A 129 0.12 16.67 -12.43
CA GLY A 129 0.93 15.88 -13.36
C GLY A 129 2.38 15.65 -12.93
N LYS A 130 2.74 15.90 -11.67
CA LYS A 130 4.13 15.77 -11.20
C LYS A 130 4.52 14.31 -10.98
N LYS A 131 5.77 13.96 -11.29
CA LYS A 131 6.37 12.68 -10.85
C LYS A 131 6.31 12.60 -9.33
N ASN A 132 5.86 11.46 -8.81
CA ASN A 132 5.62 11.24 -7.38
C ASN A 132 5.73 9.75 -7.06
N PHE A 133 5.85 9.44 -5.78
CA PHE A 133 5.69 8.09 -5.26
C PHE A 133 4.32 7.99 -4.60
N TYR A 134 3.38 7.27 -5.21
CA TYR A 134 2.06 7.06 -4.66
C TYR A 134 1.98 5.72 -3.95
N LEU A 135 1.66 5.73 -2.65
CA LEU A 135 1.33 4.51 -1.91
C LEU A 135 -0.12 4.14 -2.22
N ASP A 136 -0.29 3.27 -3.20
CA ASP A 136 -1.59 2.81 -3.71
C ASP A 136 -2.32 1.92 -2.70
N MET A 137 -1.55 1.03 -2.04
CA MET A 137 -2.07 0.07 -1.07
C MET A 137 -1.05 -0.15 0.04
N LEU A 138 -1.53 -0.27 1.28
CA LEU A 138 -0.75 -0.75 2.42
C LEU A 138 -1.64 -1.62 3.31
N CYS A 139 -1.28 -2.88 3.45
CA CYS A 139 -2.03 -3.86 4.24
C CYS A 139 -1.09 -4.46 5.29
N THR A 140 -1.60 -4.69 6.51
CA THR A 140 -0.88 -5.48 7.52
C THR A 140 -1.87 -6.50 8.10
N HIS A 141 -1.50 -7.77 8.01
CA HIS A 141 -2.29 -8.86 8.58
C HIS A 141 -2.48 -8.59 10.08
N THR A 142 -3.68 -8.88 10.59
CA THR A 142 -4.11 -8.57 11.96
C THR A 142 -3.15 -9.13 13.03
N ASP A 143 -2.73 -10.40 12.89
CA ASP A 143 -1.70 -11.04 13.72
C ASP A 143 -0.33 -10.31 13.78
N TYR A 144 -0.02 -9.48 12.78
CA TYR A 144 1.27 -8.82 12.60
C TYR A 144 1.24 -7.32 12.86
N GLN A 145 0.10 -6.78 13.28
CA GLN A 145 -0.03 -5.37 13.62
C GLN A 145 0.86 -5.01 14.81
N LYS A 146 1.31 -3.75 14.85
CA LYS A 146 2.20 -3.20 15.90
C LYS A 146 3.57 -3.91 16.01
N MET A 147 3.94 -4.77 15.05
CA MET A 147 5.26 -5.41 14.97
C MET A 147 6.25 -4.69 14.04
N GLY A 148 5.84 -3.57 13.42
CA GLY A 148 6.69 -2.74 12.58
C GLY A 148 6.66 -3.07 11.07
N ALA A 149 5.86 -4.03 10.62
CA ALA A 149 5.77 -4.42 9.20
C ALA A 149 5.40 -3.23 8.29
N ALA A 150 4.33 -2.49 8.61
CA ALA A 150 3.94 -1.27 7.88
C ALA A 150 5.06 -0.23 7.82
N ARG A 151 5.84 -0.07 8.91
CA ARG A 151 6.95 0.89 8.98
C ARG A 151 8.05 0.55 7.96
N MET A 152 8.33 -0.73 7.76
CA MET A 152 9.33 -1.18 6.78
C MET A 152 8.91 -0.81 5.35
N LEU A 153 7.64 -1.04 5.01
CA LEU A 153 7.07 -0.76 3.69
C LEU A 153 6.99 0.74 3.38
N ILE A 154 6.55 1.55 4.36
CA ILE A 154 6.50 3.01 4.22
C ILE A 154 7.92 3.59 4.11
N GLY A 155 8.84 3.09 4.93
CA GLY A 155 10.22 3.54 4.95
C GLY A 155 10.92 3.36 3.60
N TRP A 156 10.72 2.21 2.95
CA TRP A 156 11.26 1.97 1.60
C TRP A 156 10.79 3.03 0.61
N GLY A 157 9.48 3.30 0.53
CA GLY A 157 8.94 4.25 -0.45
C GLY A 157 9.36 5.69 -0.16
N CYS A 158 9.43 6.07 1.12
CA CYS A 158 9.93 7.39 1.52
C CYS A 158 11.41 7.57 1.15
N GLN A 159 12.23 6.55 1.39
CA GLN A 159 13.65 6.58 1.02
C GLN A 159 13.82 6.73 -0.49
N MET A 160 13.01 6.01 -1.28
CA MET A 160 13.07 6.14 -2.73
C MET A 160 12.63 7.52 -3.22
N ALA A 161 11.56 8.07 -2.64
CA ALA A 161 11.10 9.43 -2.94
C ALA A 161 12.17 10.49 -2.61
N ASP A 162 12.85 10.34 -1.47
CA ASP A 162 13.96 11.22 -1.07
C ASP A 162 15.12 11.14 -2.07
N GLN A 163 15.52 9.93 -2.48
CA GLN A 163 16.60 9.72 -3.46
C GLN A 163 16.30 10.32 -4.83
N GLU A 164 15.05 10.24 -5.27
CA GLU A 164 14.59 10.78 -6.55
C GLU A 164 14.24 12.27 -6.48
N GLY A 165 14.27 12.87 -5.28
CA GLY A 165 13.93 14.28 -5.08
C GLY A 165 12.47 14.62 -5.42
N VAL A 166 11.55 13.67 -5.21
CA VAL A 166 10.11 13.84 -5.52
C VAL A 166 9.25 13.63 -4.28
N LEU A 167 8.04 14.20 -4.30
CA LEU A 167 7.08 14.01 -3.21
C LEU A 167 6.54 12.57 -3.17
N ALA A 168 6.09 12.16 -1.99
CA ALA A 168 5.25 10.98 -1.80
C ALA A 168 3.81 11.38 -1.47
N TYR A 169 2.84 10.63 -1.98
CA TYR A 169 1.40 10.86 -1.80
C TYR A 169 0.69 9.59 -1.34
N LEU A 170 -0.38 9.74 -0.55
CA LEU A 170 -1.27 8.65 -0.15
C LEU A 170 -2.63 9.18 0.32
N ASP A 171 -3.62 8.29 0.38
CA ASP A 171 -4.89 8.53 1.06
C ASP A 171 -4.97 7.63 2.30
N ALA A 172 -4.96 8.24 3.49
CA ALA A 172 -4.91 7.54 4.76
C ALA A 172 -6.31 7.29 5.33
N SER A 173 -6.55 6.07 5.81
CA SER A 173 -7.65 5.82 6.74
C SER A 173 -7.39 6.54 8.08
N THR A 174 -8.44 6.75 8.87
CA THR A 174 -8.32 7.31 10.23
C THR A 174 -7.33 6.52 11.09
N GLN A 175 -7.32 5.18 10.97
CA GLN A 175 -6.40 4.32 11.70
C GLN A 175 -4.96 4.41 11.18
N GLY A 176 -4.77 4.56 9.87
CA GLY A 176 -3.46 4.63 9.24
C GLY A 176 -2.77 5.97 9.46
N ARG A 177 -3.50 7.08 9.45
CA ARG A 177 -2.96 8.45 9.53
C ARG A 177 -1.79 8.65 10.52
N PRO A 178 -1.87 8.21 11.80
CA PRO A 178 -0.81 8.47 12.77
C PRO A 178 0.54 7.83 12.44
N ILE A 179 0.58 6.74 11.65
CA ILE A 179 1.87 6.18 11.22
C ILE A 179 2.51 7.03 10.14
N TYR A 180 1.73 7.56 9.21
CA TYR A 180 2.21 8.38 8.10
C TYR A 180 2.75 9.73 8.60
N GLU A 181 2.10 10.34 9.59
CA GLU A 181 2.59 11.57 10.24
C GLU A 181 4.00 11.40 10.82
N LYS A 182 4.32 10.23 11.39
CA LYS A 182 5.67 9.92 11.89
C LYS A 182 6.73 9.82 10.79
N PHE A 183 6.32 9.63 9.54
CA PHE A 183 7.20 9.67 8.37
C PHE A 183 7.30 11.08 7.76
N GLY A 184 6.56 12.06 8.28
CA GLY A 184 6.54 13.43 7.77
C GLY A 184 5.50 13.65 6.66
N PHE A 185 4.50 12.77 6.55
CA PHE A 185 3.32 13.08 5.75
C PHE A 185 2.45 14.09 6.48
N GLU A 186 1.97 15.08 5.75
CA GLU A 186 1.08 16.11 6.24
C GLU A 186 -0.30 15.95 5.58
N ASP A 187 -1.35 16.04 6.40
CA ASP A 187 -2.72 16.05 5.91
C ASP A 187 -3.01 17.35 5.12
N ARG A 188 -3.53 17.18 3.90
CA ARG A 188 -3.90 18.24 2.95
C ARG A 188 -5.31 18.01 2.38
N SER A 189 -6.15 17.31 3.15
CA SER A 189 -7.54 17.05 2.81
C SER A 189 -8.33 18.35 2.66
N ASP A 190 -9.21 18.37 1.68
CA ASP A 190 -10.30 19.35 1.59
C ASP A 190 -11.54 18.83 2.34
N SER A 191 -12.62 19.62 2.35
CA SER A 191 -13.86 19.24 3.01
C SER A 191 -14.52 17.99 2.40
N ILE A 192 -14.27 17.69 1.12
CA ILE A 192 -14.88 16.56 0.41
C ILE A 192 -14.16 15.26 0.80
N SER A 193 -12.84 15.24 0.70
CA SER A 193 -12.00 14.11 1.12
C SER A 193 -12.18 13.80 2.61
N ALA A 194 -12.24 14.82 3.46
CA ALA A 194 -12.50 14.65 4.89
C ALA A 194 -13.88 14.01 5.17
N ALA A 195 -14.92 14.39 4.40
CA ALA A 195 -16.25 13.79 4.53
C ALA A 195 -16.29 12.31 4.08
N ALA A 196 -15.40 11.90 3.17
CA ALA A 196 -15.25 10.52 2.72
C ALA A 196 -14.42 9.65 3.67
N GLY A 197 -13.93 10.19 4.79
CA GLY A 197 -13.17 9.44 5.80
C GLY A 197 -11.74 9.08 5.38
N LEU A 198 -11.23 9.66 4.28
CA LEU A 198 -9.87 9.50 3.80
C LEU A 198 -9.12 10.82 3.93
N ALA A 199 -7.93 10.77 4.54
CA ALA A 199 -7.05 11.93 4.61
C ALA A 199 -6.04 11.89 3.46
N SER A 200 -6.13 12.82 2.51
CA SER A 200 -5.14 12.94 1.44
C SER A 200 -3.87 13.58 2.00
N MET A 201 -2.77 12.83 2.04
CA MET A 201 -1.53 13.23 2.69
C MET A 201 -0.35 13.33 1.71
N ILE A 202 0.49 14.36 1.90
CA ILE A 202 1.69 14.60 1.10
C ILE A 202 2.92 14.61 2.01
N ARG A 203 4.03 14.05 1.53
CA ARG A 203 5.36 14.19 2.12
C ARG A 203 6.32 14.75 1.07
N GLU A 204 6.90 15.90 1.35
CA GLU A 204 8.00 16.45 0.54
C GLU A 204 9.30 15.64 0.74
N PRO A 205 10.16 15.53 -0.27
CA PRO A 205 11.43 14.81 -0.15
C PRO A 205 12.35 15.52 0.84
N ARG A 206 13.09 14.74 1.63
CA ARG A 206 14.14 15.25 2.51
C ARG A 206 15.42 15.43 1.70
N LYS A 207 16.06 16.59 1.88
CA LYS A 207 17.38 16.90 1.31
C LYS A 207 18.50 16.17 2.04
#